data_AF-N9Z4W6-F1
#
_entry.id   AF-N9Z4W6-F1
#
_cell.length_a   1.000
_cell.length_b   1.000
_cell.length_c   1.000
_cell.angle_alpha   90.00
_cell.angle_beta   90.00
_cell.angle_gamma   90.00
#
_symmetry.space_group_name_H-M   'P 1'
#
loop_
_entity.id
_entity.type
_entity.pdbx_description
1 polymer ?
#
loop_
_entity_poly.entity_id
_entity_poly.type
_entity_poly.pdbx_seq_one_letter_code
_entity_poly.pdbx_strand_id
1 'polypeptide(L)'
;MERRQINSLSGIDIPSLGFEDIRFMFGTGVSESDGFGRQKKRSLRKGVQTQIGDIREDLWYQLAEQVIGLHGETWLLEALEVWCREEMHYPRYGFDLHKEALEMHSHRIFDSEGWIDYIPFNRRFRPEVVEGRRFPKIRVDCCNREISEVTEESLRRDMAPCPGCGAFRSYEVIERPE
;
A
#
# COMPACT_ATOMS: atom_id res chain seq x y z
N MET A 1 0.74 -7.53 24.89
CA MET A 1 -0.60 -7.19 24.37
C MET A 1 -1.25 -8.47 23.89
N GLU A 2 -2.32 -8.89 24.54
CA GLU A 2 -3.08 -10.07 24.13
C GLU A 2 -3.75 -9.76 22.78
N ARG A 3 -3.30 -10.40 21.71
CA ARG A 3 -3.80 -10.13 20.35
C ARG A 3 -5.05 -10.96 20.16
N ARG A 4 -6.23 -10.32 20.27
CA ARG A 4 -7.51 -10.96 19.97
C ARG A 4 -7.48 -11.47 18.53
N GLN A 5 -7.48 -12.79 18.36
CA GLN A 5 -7.57 -13.41 17.04
C GLN A 5 -9.01 -13.38 16.53
N ILE A 6 -9.17 -12.93 15.29
CA ILE A 6 -10.44 -12.84 14.59
C ILE A 6 -10.39 -13.88 13.46
N ASN A 7 -11.16 -14.96 13.64
CA ASN A 7 -11.24 -16.10 12.70
C ASN A 7 -12.61 -16.20 12.02
N SER A 8 -13.49 -15.22 12.28
CA SER A 8 -14.79 -15.04 11.65
C SER A 8 -15.14 -13.55 11.69
N LEU A 9 -15.83 -13.05 10.66
CA LEU A 9 -16.39 -11.69 10.65
C LEU A 9 -17.73 -11.61 11.40
N SER A 10 -18.32 -12.75 11.78
CA SER A 10 -19.55 -12.80 12.58
C SER A 10 -19.34 -12.10 13.93
N GLY A 11 -20.03 -10.99 14.16
CA GLY A 11 -19.93 -10.20 15.39
C GLY A 11 -19.03 -8.95 15.29
N ILE A 12 -18.53 -8.65 14.09
CA ILE A 12 -17.95 -7.34 13.77
C ILE A 12 -19.06 -6.48 13.15
N ASP A 13 -19.26 -5.29 13.72
CA ASP A 13 -20.14 -4.28 13.14
C ASP A 13 -19.39 -3.55 12.01
N ILE A 14 -19.36 -4.16 10.83
CA ILE A 14 -18.59 -3.65 9.67
C ILE A 14 -18.95 -2.20 9.31
N PRO A 15 -20.24 -1.79 9.30
CA PRO A 15 -20.61 -0.40 8.98
C PRO A 15 -20.05 0.67 9.92
N SER A 16 -19.63 0.33 11.14
CA SER A 16 -19.01 1.29 12.06
C SER A 16 -17.49 1.39 11.93
N LEU A 17 -16.87 0.56 11.08
CA LEU A 17 -15.42 0.58 10.87
C LEU A 17 -14.98 1.70 9.92
N GLY A 18 -13.88 2.35 10.26
CA GLY A 18 -13.11 3.21 9.36
C GLY A 18 -11.87 2.52 8.79
N PHE A 19 -11.14 3.22 7.91
CA PHE A 19 -9.94 2.68 7.28
C PHE A 19 -8.79 2.44 8.27
N GLU A 20 -8.62 3.30 9.29
CA GLU A 20 -7.59 3.10 10.31
C GLU A 20 -7.87 1.86 11.18
N ASP A 21 -9.14 1.52 11.41
CA ASP A 21 -9.51 0.33 12.20
C ASP A 21 -9.01 -0.97 11.55
N ILE A 22 -9.06 -1.02 10.23
CA ILE A 22 -8.69 -2.19 9.41
C ILE A 22 -7.31 -2.05 8.74
N ARG A 23 -6.56 -0.97 9.00
CA ARG A 23 -5.26 -0.71 8.37
C ARG A 23 -4.33 -1.90 8.54
N PHE A 24 -3.73 -2.35 7.43
CA PHE A 24 -2.73 -3.41 7.46
C PHE A 24 -1.49 -2.92 8.20
N MET A 25 -1.25 -3.38 9.43
CA MET A 25 -0.06 -2.98 10.19
C MET A 25 1.14 -3.88 9.84
N PHE A 26 0.95 -5.19 9.98
CA PHE A 26 1.93 -6.21 9.62
C PHE A 26 1.28 -7.59 9.57
N GLY A 27 1.86 -8.50 8.78
CA GLY A 27 1.44 -9.90 8.72
C GLY A 27 1.79 -10.66 10.00
N THR A 28 0.91 -11.56 10.42
CA THR A 28 1.09 -12.47 11.55
C THR A 28 1.01 -13.91 11.09
N GLY A 29 1.62 -14.82 11.87
CA GLY A 29 1.64 -16.24 11.58
C GLY A 29 1.61 -17.06 12.86
N VAL A 30 0.66 -17.98 12.97
CA VAL A 30 0.58 -18.93 14.09
C VAL A 30 0.69 -20.35 13.55
N SER A 31 1.72 -21.06 14.01
CA SER A 31 1.88 -22.48 13.72
C SER A 31 0.84 -23.26 14.50
N GLU A 32 -0.01 -23.97 13.79
CA GLU A 32 -1.01 -24.86 14.34
C GLU A 32 -0.53 -26.30 14.16
N SER A 33 -0.84 -27.14 15.12
CA SER A 33 -0.51 -28.56 15.08
C SER A 33 -1.64 -29.35 15.68
N ASP A 34 -2.18 -30.27 14.90
CA ASP A 34 -3.25 -31.17 15.31
C ASP A 34 -2.76 -32.62 15.21
N GLY A 35 -3.11 -33.43 16.21
CA GLY A 35 -2.69 -34.83 16.30
C GLY A 35 -1.24 -35.08 16.76
N PHE A 36 -0.86 -36.36 16.79
CA PHE A 36 0.44 -36.83 17.31
C PHE A 36 1.10 -37.85 16.38
N GLY A 37 2.44 -37.96 16.48
CA GLY A 37 3.22 -38.96 15.74
C GLY A 37 3.04 -38.85 14.23
N ARG A 38 2.76 -39.99 13.57
CA ARG A 38 2.53 -40.06 12.12
C ARG A 38 1.25 -39.34 11.65
N GLN A 39 0.32 -39.02 12.56
CA GLN A 39 -0.92 -38.31 12.24
C GLN A 39 -0.83 -36.80 12.50
N LYS A 40 0.33 -36.28 12.92
CA LYS A 40 0.50 -34.86 13.19
C LYS A 40 0.37 -34.06 11.90
N LYS A 41 -0.65 -33.22 11.82
CA LYS A 41 -0.83 -32.22 10.76
C LYS A 41 -0.31 -30.88 11.25
N ARG A 42 0.51 -30.22 10.43
CA ARG A 42 0.98 -28.85 10.70
C ARG A 42 0.32 -27.92 9.70
N SER A 43 -0.31 -26.87 10.20
CA SER A 43 -0.84 -25.76 9.42
C SER A 43 -0.24 -24.45 9.91
N LEU A 44 -0.34 -23.42 9.09
CA LEU A 44 0.01 -22.05 9.46
C LEU A 44 -1.22 -21.19 9.26
N ARG A 45 -1.75 -20.63 10.35
CA ARG A 45 -2.73 -19.55 10.26
C ARG A 45 -1.97 -18.27 9.89
N LYS A 46 -2.27 -17.72 8.72
CA LYS A 46 -1.84 -16.38 8.32
C LYS A 46 -2.86 -15.34 8.80
N GLY A 47 -2.36 -14.24 9.33
CA GLY A 47 -3.21 -13.14 9.77
C GLY A 47 -2.59 -11.78 9.46
N VAL A 48 -3.38 -10.75 9.73
CA VAL A 48 -3.04 -9.34 9.57
C VAL A 48 -3.36 -8.67 10.89
N GLN A 49 -2.35 -8.06 11.51
CA GLN A 49 -2.58 -7.21 12.66
C GLN A 49 -3.21 -5.89 12.19
N THR A 50 -4.33 -5.54 12.81
CA THR A 50 -5.05 -4.27 12.65
C THR A 50 -5.32 -3.65 14.02
N GLN A 51 -5.99 -2.50 14.07
CA GLN A 51 -6.37 -1.88 15.34
C GLN A 51 -7.42 -2.70 16.10
N ILE A 52 -8.33 -3.36 15.38
CA ILE A 52 -9.41 -4.15 16.00
C ILE A 52 -9.00 -5.58 16.37
N GLY A 53 -7.86 -6.06 15.88
CA GLY A 53 -7.30 -7.36 16.25
C GLY A 53 -6.44 -8.00 15.17
N ASP A 54 -6.07 -9.26 15.41
CA ASP A 54 -5.33 -10.11 14.46
C ASP A 54 -6.34 -10.89 13.60
N ILE A 55 -6.66 -10.36 12.42
CA ILE A 55 -7.67 -10.90 11.51
C ILE A 55 -7.03 -11.96 10.61
N ARG A 56 -7.69 -13.09 10.39
CA ARG A 56 -7.21 -14.09 9.43
C ARG A 56 -7.07 -13.44 8.05
N GLU A 57 -5.97 -13.70 7.34
CA GLU A 57 -5.57 -12.94 6.14
C GLU A 57 -6.65 -12.93 5.04
N ASP A 58 -7.27 -14.09 4.76
CA ASP A 58 -8.39 -14.21 3.82
C ASP A 58 -9.61 -13.36 4.22
N LEU A 59 -9.91 -13.30 5.52
CA LEU A 59 -11.01 -12.48 6.05
C LEU A 59 -10.66 -10.99 6.04
N TRP A 60 -9.39 -10.64 6.19
CA TRP A 60 -8.95 -9.26 6.11
C TRP A 60 -9.23 -8.68 4.72
N TYR A 61 -8.89 -9.41 3.64
CA TYR A 61 -9.19 -8.95 2.27
C TYR A 61 -10.70 -8.78 2.04
N GLN A 62 -11.52 -9.73 2.50
CA GLN A 62 -12.99 -9.63 2.42
C GLN A 62 -13.54 -8.44 3.22
N LEU A 63 -12.96 -8.16 4.38
CA LEU A 63 -13.36 -7.04 5.23
C LEU A 63 -12.96 -5.71 4.59
N ALA A 64 -11.73 -5.61 4.07
CA ALA A 64 -11.22 -4.42 3.42
C ALA A 64 -12.09 -4.02 2.21
N GLU A 65 -12.42 -4.98 1.35
CA GLU A 65 -13.31 -4.73 0.20
C GLU A 65 -14.69 -4.22 0.64
N GLN A 66 -15.28 -4.81 1.67
CA GLN A 66 -16.57 -4.36 2.21
C GLN A 66 -16.51 -2.95 2.79
N VAL A 67 -15.48 -2.62 3.58
CA VAL A 67 -15.31 -1.29 4.17
C VAL A 67 -15.09 -0.26 3.06
N ILE A 68 -14.24 -0.54 2.07
CA ILE A 68 -14.03 0.33 0.90
C ILE A 68 -15.34 0.59 0.16
N GLY A 69 -16.13 -0.45 -0.09
CA GLY A 69 -17.43 -0.32 -0.75
C GLY A 69 -18.43 0.53 0.05
N LEU A 70 -18.49 0.35 1.37
CA LEU A 70 -19.38 1.11 2.26
C LEU A 70 -19.02 2.60 2.32
N HIS A 71 -17.72 2.92 2.25
CA HIS A 71 -17.22 4.30 2.23
C HIS A 71 -17.20 4.91 0.81
N GLY A 72 -17.62 4.17 -0.22
CA GLY A 72 -17.73 4.68 -1.58
C GLY A 72 -16.40 4.88 -2.30
N GLU A 73 -15.32 4.22 -1.85
CA GLU A 73 -13.97 4.32 -2.43
C GLU A 73 -13.64 3.14 -3.38
N THR A 74 -14.64 2.38 -3.84
CA THR A 74 -14.45 1.30 -4.82
C THR A 74 -13.75 1.78 -6.09
N TRP A 75 -14.09 2.99 -6.57
CA TRP A 75 -13.44 3.58 -7.74
C TRP A 75 -11.94 3.84 -7.51
N LEU A 76 -11.53 4.11 -6.27
CA LEU A 76 -10.13 4.38 -5.92
C LEU A 76 -9.34 3.07 -5.79
N LEU A 77 -9.99 2.00 -5.32
CA LEU A 77 -9.46 0.64 -5.41
C LEU A 77 -9.24 0.24 -6.87
N GLU A 78 -10.20 0.46 -7.76
CA GLU A 78 -10.06 0.20 -9.20
C GLU A 78 -8.93 1.03 -9.83
N ALA A 79 -8.78 2.30 -9.44
CA ALA A 79 -7.68 3.15 -9.88
C ALA A 79 -6.31 2.59 -9.47
N LEU A 80 -6.18 2.10 -8.24
CA LEU A 80 -4.99 1.40 -7.77
C LEU A 80 -4.72 0.14 -8.59
N GLU A 81 -5.73 -0.66 -8.88
CA GLU A 81 -5.57 -1.85 -9.72
C GLU A 81 -5.05 -1.53 -11.12
N VAL A 82 -5.61 -0.48 -11.74
CA VAL A 82 -5.15 0.02 -13.05
C VAL A 82 -3.68 0.46 -12.95
N TRP A 83 -3.32 1.22 -11.92
CA TRP A 83 -1.94 1.67 -11.71
C TRP A 83 -0.97 0.48 -11.51
N CYS A 84 -1.32 -0.46 -10.63
CA CYS A 84 -0.54 -1.67 -10.37
C CYS A 84 -0.34 -2.51 -11.63
N ARG A 85 -1.35 -2.58 -12.52
CA ARG A 85 -1.25 -3.35 -13.75
C ARG A 85 -0.34 -2.71 -14.79
N GLU A 86 -0.40 -1.39 -14.92
CA GLU A 86 0.26 -0.66 -16.01
C GLU A 86 1.66 -0.20 -15.65
N GLU A 87 1.83 0.35 -14.44
CA GLU A 87 3.05 1.05 -14.03
C GLU A 87 3.93 0.20 -13.11
N MET A 88 3.31 -0.64 -12.28
CA MET A 88 4.06 -1.53 -11.40
C MET A 88 4.49 -2.76 -12.21
N HIS A 89 5.75 -2.78 -12.68
CA HIS A 89 6.37 -3.89 -13.40
C HIS A 89 6.59 -5.17 -12.54
N TYR A 90 5.59 -5.58 -11.76
CA TYR A 90 5.62 -6.79 -10.95
C TYR A 90 4.85 -7.93 -11.65
N PRO A 91 5.48 -8.75 -12.50
CA PRO A 91 4.98 -10.08 -12.74
C PRO A 91 5.83 -11.04 -11.90
N ARG A 92 5.54 -11.15 -10.59
CA ARG A 92 5.92 -12.36 -9.88
C ARG A 92 4.82 -13.40 -10.11
N TYR A 93 5.21 -14.61 -10.48
CA TYR A 93 4.28 -15.74 -10.55
C TYR A 93 3.53 -15.87 -9.20
N GLY A 94 2.20 -15.88 -9.23
CA GLY A 94 1.36 -15.92 -8.03
C GLY A 94 1.09 -14.56 -7.36
N PHE A 95 1.38 -13.45 -8.03
CA PHE A 95 0.96 -12.11 -7.59
C PHE A 95 -0.55 -11.93 -7.76
N ASP A 96 -1.24 -11.56 -6.69
CA ASP A 96 -2.66 -11.26 -6.67
C ASP A 96 -2.81 -9.73 -6.64
N LEU A 97 -3.10 -9.16 -7.81
CA LEU A 97 -3.15 -7.71 -8.02
C LEU A 97 -4.22 -7.04 -7.17
N HIS A 98 -5.36 -7.70 -6.97
CA HIS A 98 -6.46 -7.17 -6.16
C HIS A 98 -6.05 -7.07 -4.69
N LYS A 99 -5.36 -8.09 -4.16
CA LYS A 99 -4.82 -8.06 -2.80
C LYS A 99 -3.80 -6.95 -2.58
N GLU A 100 -2.90 -6.74 -3.55
CA GLU A 100 -1.95 -5.63 -3.48
C GLU A 100 -2.68 -4.28 -3.45
N ALA A 101 -3.68 -4.09 -4.32
CA ALA A 101 -4.47 -2.86 -4.36
C ALA A 101 -5.21 -2.62 -3.03
N LEU A 102 -5.77 -3.67 -2.41
CA LEU A 102 -6.38 -3.59 -1.07
C LEU A 102 -5.36 -3.18 0.01
N GLU A 103 -4.15 -3.75 -0.01
CA GLU A 103 -3.08 -3.39 0.93
C GLU A 103 -2.65 -1.93 0.75
N MET A 104 -2.36 -1.52 -0.48
CA MET A 104 -2.02 -0.14 -0.86
C MET A 104 -3.11 0.85 -0.44
N HIS A 105 -4.38 0.48 -0.63
CA HIS A 105 -5.52 1.27 -0.18
C HIS A 105 -5.55 1.39 1.34
N SER A 106 -5.36 0.28 2.07
CA SER A 106 -5.35 0.30 3.54
C SER A 106 -4.23 1.19 4.10
N HIS A 107 -3.10 1.26 3.39
CA HIS A 107 -1.98 2.13 3.74
C HIS A 107 -2.20 3.59 3.36
N ARG A 108 -3.27 3.90 2.61
CA ARG A 108 -3.54 5.23 2.02
C ARG A 108 -2.34 5.73 1.23
N ILE A 109 -1.70 4.84 0.46
CA ILE A 109 -0.42 5.15 -0.20
C ILE A 109 -0.52 6.36 -1.14
N PHE A 110 -1.68 6.53 -1.77
CA PHE A 110 -2.02 7.67 -2.62
C PHE A 110 -2.15 9.02 -1.88
N ASP A 111 -2.26 9.01 -0.54
CA ASP A 111 -2.22 10.21 0.30
C ASP A 111 -0.81 10.44 0.90
N SER A 112 0.14 9.51 0.71
CA SER A 112 1.52 9.65 1.18
C SER A 112 2.36 10.41 0.17
N GLU A 113 2.74 11.65 0.46
CA GLU A 113 3.59 12.45 -0.43
C GLU A 113 4.97 11.82 -0.62
N GLY A 114 5.44 11.04 0.35
CA GLY A 114 6.68 10.27 0.26
C GLY A 114 6.63 9.09 -0.73
N TRP A 115 5.45 8.71 -1.24
CA TRP A 115 5.32 7.67 -2.25
C TRP A 115 5.89 8.15 -3.59
N ILE A 116 6.73 7.30 -4.19
CA ILE A 116 7.42 7.57 -5.47
C ILE A 116 6.44 7.95 -6.60
N ASP A 117 5.26 7.36 -6.59
CA ASP A 117 4.24 7.59 -7.61
C ASP A 117 3.14 8.56 -7.15
N TYR A 118 3.30 9.24 -6.02
CA TYR A 118 2.28 10.16 -5.48
C TYR A 118 1.82 11.17 -6.53
N ILE A 119 2.75 11.86 -7.18
CA ILE A 119 2.44 12.88 -8.19
C ILE A 119 1.78 12.25 -9.43
N PRO A 120 2.40 11.26 -10.11
CA PRO A 120 1.83 10.74 -11.35
C PRO A 120 0.52 9.95 -11.13
N PHE A 121 0.36 9.23 -10.01
CA PHE A 121 -0.91 8.58 -9.64
C PHE A 121 -2.03 9.61 -9.43
N ASN A 122 -1.81 10.59 -8.55
CA ASN A 122 -2.84 11.58 -8.24
C ASN A 122 -3.14 12.46 -9.45
N ARG A 123 -2.16 12.82 -10.28
CA ARG A 123 -2.43 13.55 -11.52
C ARG A 123 -3.38 12.79 -12.46
N ARG A 124 -3.32 11.46 -12.48
CA ARG A 124 -4.15 10.62 -13.35
C ARG A 124 -5.55 10.39 -12.78
N PHE A 125 -5.67 10.11 -11.49
CA PHE A 125 -6.94 9.64 -10.90
C PHE A 125 -7.59 10.62 -9.91
N ARG A 126 -6.82 11.57 -9.38
CA ARG A 126 -7.23 12.57 -8.37
C ARG A 126 -6.57 13.92 -8.64
N PRO A 127 -6.74 14.49 -9.85
CA PRO A 127 -5.99 15.67 -10.29
C PRO A 127 -6.13 16.83 -9.31
N GLU A 128 -7.27 16.95 -8.64
CA GLU A 128 -7.55 17.98 -7.63
C GLU A 128 -6.57 17.98 -6.43
N VAL A 129 -5.89 16.87 -6.16
CA VAL A 129 -4.90 16.75 -5.07
C VAL A 129 -3.57 17.43 -5.42
N VAL A 130 -3.25 17.52 -6.72
CA VAL A 130 -1.96 18.02 -7.22
C VAL A 130 -2.11 19.27 -8.09
N GLU A 131 -3.33 19.60 -8.53
CA GLU A 131 -3.60 20.77 -9.35
C GLU A 131 -3.27 22.07 -8.59
N GLY A 132 -2.62 23.01 -9.29
CA GLY A 132 -2.17 24.28 -8.71
C GLY A 132 -0.98 24.19 -7.76
N ARG A 133 -0.57 22.97 -7.34
CA ARG A 133 0.64 22.77 -6.56
C ARG A 133 1.86 22.83 -7.46
N ARG A 134 2.94 23.39 -6.93
CA ARG A 134 4.25 23.38 -7.57
C ARG A 134 5.16 22.42 -6.79
N PHE A 135 5.98 21.68 -7.52
CA PHE A 135 6.87 20.68 -6.94
C PHE A 135 8.34 21.02 -7.22
N PRO A 136 9.25 20.74 -6.27
CA PRO A 136 10.68 20.77 -6.53
C PRO A 136 11.11 19.95 -7.75
N LYS A 137 12.17 20.41 -8.40
CA LYS A 137 12.90 19.69 -9.44
C LYS A 137 14.22 19.19 -8.87
N ILE A 138 14.59 17.97 -9.25
CA ILE A 138 15.87 17.40 -8.85
C ILE A 138 16.63 16.88 -10.06
N ARG A 139 17.94 16.74 -9.92
CA ARG A 139 18.81 16.05 -10.87
C ARG A 139 19.46 14.87 -10.17
N VAL A 140 19.34 13.69 -10.74
CA VAL A 140 19.95 12.47 -10.19
C VAL A 140 21.39 12.30 -10.68
N ASP A 141 22.30 11.94 -9.76
CA ASP A 141 23.76 11.94 -10.02
C ASP A 141 24.21 10.86 -11.03
N CYS A 142 23.42 9.79 -11.19
CA CYS A 142 23.68 8.67 -12.10
C CYS A 142 23.75 9.11 -13.57
N CYS A 143 22.59 9.13 -14.23
CA CYS A 143 22.46 9.34 -15.66
C CYS A 143 22.36 10.83 -16.01
N ASN A 144 22.66 11.71 -15.06
CA ASN A 144 22.52 13.16 -15.17
C ASN A 144 21.13 13.56 -15.71
N ARG A 145 20.09 12.89 -15.22
CA ARG A 145 18.69 13.09 -15.64
C ARG A 145 17.99 14.02 -14.66
N GLU A 146 17.21 14.94 -15.19
CA GLU A 146 16.36 15.81 -14.41
C GLU A 146 15.00 15.13 -14.19
N ILE A 147 14.51 15.21 -12.96
CA ILE A 147 13.16 14.82 -12.56
C ILE A 147 12.42 16.11 -12.28
N SER A 148 11.37 16.33 -13.06
CA SER A 148 10.68 17.61 -13.09
C SER A 148 9.81 17.88 -11.86
N GLU A 149 9.39 16.83 -11.12
CA GLU A 149 8.43 16.99 -10.04
C GLU A 149 8.65 15.92 -8.97
N VAL A 150 8.97 16.35 -7.75
CA VAL A 150 9.16 15.51 -6.56
C VAL A 150 8.54 16.22 -5.36
N THR A 151 7.91 15.50 -4.44
CA THR A 151 7.33 16.12 -3.23
C THR A 151 8.43 16.44 -2.20
N GLU A 152 8.17 17.40 -1.31
CA GLU A 152 9.09 17.70 -0.20
C GLU A 152 9.28 16.50 0.75
N GLU A 153 8.25 15.67 0.94
CA GLU A 153 8.37 14.46 1.74
C GLU A 153 9.29 13.43 1.08
N SER A 154 9.20 13.24 -0.24
CA SER A 154 10.11 12.35 -0.98
C SER A 154 11.56 12.80 -0.85
N LEU A 155 11.83 14.12 -0.82
CA LEU A 155 13.19 14.65 -0.67
C LEU A 155 13.85 14.20 0.66
N ARG A 156 13.07 13.94 1.72
CA ARG A 156 13.63 13.49 3.02
C ARG A 156 14.30 12.12 2.99
N ARG A 157 14.19 11.37 1.88
CA ARG A 157 14.80 10.05 1.71
C ARG A 157 16.26 10.09 1.25
N ASP A 158 16.80 11.28 0.93
CA ASP A 158 18.15 11.52 0.38
C ASP A 158 18.49 10.73 -0.91
N MET A 159 17.51 10.01 -1.46
CA MET A 159 17.65 9.21 -2.68
C MET A 159 16.39 9.31 -3.52
N ALA A 160 16.57 9.31 -4.84
CA ALA A 160 15.50 9.32 -5.83
C ALA A 160 15.74 8.26 -6.93
N PRO A 161 14.66 7.72 -7.54
CA PRO A 161 14.76 6.79 -8.65
C PRO A 161 15.30 7.47 -9.92
N CYS A 162 16.34 6.92 -10.53
CA CYS A 162 16.89 7.44 -11.77
C CYS A 162 15.96 7.07 -12.95
N PRO A 163 15.35 8.01 -13.71
CA PRO A 163 14.44 7.66 -14.80
C PRO A 163 15.16 6.97 -15.99
N GLY A 164 16.49 7.08 -16.06
CA GLY A 164 17.28 6.42 -17.11
C GLY A 164 17.60 4.95 -16.82
N CYS A 165 17.85 4.58 -15.56
CA CYS A 165 18.34 3.24 -15.20
C CYS A 165 17.57 2.57 -14.04
N GLY A 166 16.56 3.22 -13.48
CA GLY A 166 15.75 2.74 -12.36
C GLY A 166 16.45 2.71 -11.00
N ALA A 167 17.76 2.97 -10.95
CA ALA A 167 18.52 2.88 -9.71
C ALA A 167 18.22 4.05 -8.76
N PHE A 168 18.06 3.77 -7.47
CA PHE A 168 17.98 4.80 -6.43
C PHE A 168 19.36 5.41 -6.18
N ARG A 169 19.47 6.72 -6.27
CA ARG A 169 20.74 7.47 -6.14
C ARG A 169 20.52 8.80 -5.44
N SER A 170 21.62 9.37 -4.94
CA SER A 170 21.67 10.77 -4.52
C SER A 170 21.26 11.69 -5.66
N TYR A 171 20.82 12.88 -5.27
CA TYR A 171 20.31 13.88 -6.17
C TYR A 171 20.68 15.28 -5.68
N GLU A 172 20.66 16.24 -6.60
CA GLU A 172 20.76 17.66 -6.34
C GLU A 172 19.38 18.30 -6.54
N VAL A 173 18.95 19.17 -5.62
CA VAL A 173 17.74 20.00 -5.83
C VAL A 173 18.11 21.18 -6.71
N ILE A 174 17.54 21.24 -7.90
CA ILE A 174 17.88 22.25 -8.91
C ILE A 174 16.88 23.41 -8.94
N GLU A 175 15.65 23.19 -8.49
CA GLU A 175 14.62 24.23 -8.39
C GLU A 175 13.69 23.89 -7.23
N ARG A 176 13.37 24.90 -6.40
CA ARG A 176 12.27 24.84 -5.45
C ARG A 176 11.26 25.91 -5.84
N PRO A 177 9.97 25.57 -5.94
CA PRO A 177 8.96 26.57 -6.19
C PRO A 177 8.81 27.50 -4.98
N GLU A 178 8.68 28.80 -5.25
CA GLU A 178 8.32 29.82 -4.27
C GLU A 178 6.87 29.68 -3.79
#